data_AF-A0A7C5J5B8-F1
#
_entry.id   AF-A0A7C5J5B8-F1
#
_cell.length_a   1.000
_cell.length_b   1.000
_cell.length_c   1.000
_cell.angle_alpha   90.00
_cell.angle_beta   90.00
_cell.angle_gamma   90.00
#
_symmetry.space_group_name_H-M   'P 1'
#
loop_
_entity.id
_entity.type
_entity.pdbx_description
1 polymer ?
#
loop_
_entity_poly.entity_id
_entity_poly.type
_entity_poly.pdbx_seq_one_letter_code
_entity_poly.pdbx_strand_id
1 'polypeptide(L)'
;EETELDPGGDEEHRAWRERREGAIRAASRPRHRASSITKLAHERVEQTPDALPPDLEIVETDVARDGRPRGSRFGTLVHAVLSLAPFDARRDQLDAIAAGQALVLGATEQERRAAVDAVAAALRHGLMAAAATSPDCRREVPLAVVLDDGQIAEGIADLVFWEGARWRVVDFKTDAELTDLRAYAAQLALYRRAIEEATGDDVVATLLRV
;
A
#
# COMPACT_ATOMS: atom_id res chain seq x y z
N GLU A 1 -68.19 -13.00 16.01
CA GLU A 1 -67.68 -12.71 14.67
C GLU A 1 -66.24 -13.15 14.63
N GLU A 2 -66.00 -14.29 13.98
CA GLU A 2 -64.64 -14.77 13.69
C GLU A 2 -64.06 -13.87 12.61
N THR A 3 -62.93 -13.24 12.89
CA THR A 3 -62.16 -12.49 11.90
C THR A 3 -61.57 -13.49 10.91
N GLU A 4 -62.27 -13.67 9.79
CA GLU A 4 -61.82 -14.48 8.66
C GLU A 4 -60.51 -13.84 8.13
N LEU A 5 -59.38 -14.50 8.41
CA LEU A 5 -58.07 -14.07 7.94
C LEU A 5 -58.06 -14.12 6.41
N ASP A 6 -57.81 -12.97 5.78
CA ASP A 6 -57.71 -12.83 4.33
C ASP A 6 -56.64 -13.80 3.77
N PRO A 7 -57.03 -14.87 3.05
CA PRO A 7 -56.11 -15.87 2.52
C PRO A 7 -55.08 -15.28 1.56
N GLY A 8 -55.43 -14.16 0.89
CA GLY A 8 -54.53 -13.46 -0.04
C GLY A 8 -53.33 -12.85 0.68
N GLY A 9 -53.51 -12.33 1.90
CA GLY A 9 -52.44 -11.76 2.71
C GLY A 9 -51.39 -12.81 3.14
N ASP A 10 -51.83 -14.04 3.43
CA ASP A 10 -50.94 -15.13 3.82
C ASP A 10 -50.09 -15.67 2.66
N GLU A 11 -50.67 -15.74 1.46
CA GLU A 11 -49.96 -16.12 0.23
C GLU A 11 -48.98 -15.04 -0.22
N GLU A 12 -49.39 -13.77 -0.19
CA GLU A 12 -48.52 -12.63 -0.50
C GLU A 12 -47.34 -12.52 0.48
N HIS A 13 -47.60 -12.71 1.78
CA HIS A 13 -46.57 -12.71 2.80
C HIS A 13 -45.60 -13.90 2.68
N ARG A 14 -46.10 -15.09 2.31
CA ARG A 14 -45.25 -16.26 2.03
C ARG A 14 -44.35 -16.01 0.81
N ALA A 15 -44.92 -15.50 -0.27
CA ALA A 15 -44.17 -15.16 -1.48
C ALA A 15 -43.15 -14.05 -1.23
N TRP A 16 -43.47 -13.06 -0.39
CA TRP A 16 -42.51 -12.04 0.04
C TRP A 16 -41.36 -12.64 0.87
N ARG A 17 -41.65 -13.52 1.83
CA ARG A 17 -40.61 -14.21 2.64
C ARG A 17 -39.68 -15.04 1.75
N GLU A 18 -40.23 -15.81 0.82
CA GLU A 18 -39.43 -16.63 -0.11
C GLU A 18 -38.54 -15.79 -1.01
N ARG A 19 -39.08 -14.70 -1.59
CA ARG A 19 -38.28 -13.74 -2.39
C ARG A 19 -37.17 -13.10 -1.55
N ARG A 20 -37.49 -12.69 -0.32
CA ARG A 20 -36.54 -12.06 0.60
C ARG A 20 -35.43 -13.02 1.00
N GLU A 21 -35.77 -14.26 1.36
CA GLU A 21 -34.78 -15.28 1.69
C GLU A 21 -33.92 -15.66 0.48
N GLY A 22 -34.52 -15.75 -0.71
CA GLY A 22 -33.78 -15.96 -1.96
C GLY A 22 -32.79 -14.82 -2.24
N ALA A 23 -33.23 -13.57 -2.08
CA ALA A 23 -32.38 -12.39 -2.24
C ALA A 23 -31.24 -12.37 -1.21
N ILE A 24 -31.53 -12.68 0.07
CA ILE A 24 -30.51 -12.78 1.12
C ILE A 24 -29.51 -13.88 0.77
N ARG A 25 -29.95 -15.10 0.45
CA ARG A 25 -29.04 -16.21 0.07
C ARG A 25 -28.15 -15.86 -1.13
N ALA A 26 -28.70 -15.18 -2.14
CA ALA A 26 -27.96 -14.74 -3.31
C ALA A 26 -26.95 -13.62 -3.00
N ALA A 27 -27.29 -12.72 -2.06
CA ALA A 27 -26.41 -11.64 -1.61
C ALA A 27 -25.37 -12.09 -0.58
N SER A 28 -25.65 -13.14 0.21
CA SER A 28 -24.74 -13.69 1.21
C SER A 28 -23.60 -14.51 0.63
N ARG A 29 -23.61 -14.80 -0.68
CA ARG A 29 -22.45 -15.37 -1.37
C ARG A 29 -21.41 -14.27 -1.61
N PRO A 30 -20.21 -14.34 -1.01
CA PRO A 30 -19.16 -13.36 -1.28
C PRO A 30 -18.87 -13.35 -2.78
N ARG A 31 -19.19 -12.25 -3.46
CA ARG A 31 -19.00 -12.13 -4.91
C ARG A 31 -17.55 -11.84 -5.29
N HIS A 32 -16.80 -11.23 -4.37
CA HIS A 32 -15.40 -10.90 -4.54
C HIS A 32 -14.61 -11.33 -3.30
N ARG A 33 -13.49 -12.00 -3.50
CA ARG A 33 -12.49 -12.25 -2.46
C ARG A 33 -11.45 -11.15 -2.59
N ALA A 34 -11.27 -10.32 -1.57
CA ALA A 34 -10.23 -9.30 -1.54
C ALA A 34 -9.17 -9.67 -0.51
N SER A 35 -7.90 -9.36 -0.77
CA SER A 35 -6.81 -9.49 0.19
C SER A 35 -5.75 -8.43 -0.06
N SER A 36 -5.06 -8.01 1.00
CA SER A 36 -3.99 -7.03 0.84
C SER A 36 -2.82 -7.64 0.07
N ILE A 37 -2.17 -6.83 -0.76
CA ILE A 37 -0.99 -7.20 -1.53
C ILE A 37 0.13 -7.65 -0.60
N THR A 38 0.35 -6.96 0.52
CA THR A 38 1.35 -7.37 1.53
C THR A 38 1.06 -8.77 2.10
N LYS A 39 -0.20 -9.07 2.42
CA LYS A 39 -0.59 -10.41 2.90
C LYS A 39 -0.31 -11.47 1.84
N LEU A 40 -0.75 -11.23 0.61
CA LEU A 40 -0.55 -12.16 -0.52
C LEU A 40 0.93 -12.34 -0.84
N ALA A 41 1.74 -11.29 -0.73
CA ALA A 41 3.18 -11.35 -0.92
C ALA A 41 3.84 -12.28 0.10
N HIS A 42 3.47 -12.19 1.38
CA HIS A 42 3.94 -13.12 2.41
C HIS A 42 3.45 -14.56 2.18
N GLU A 43 2.20 -14.77 1.76
CA GLU A 43 1.66 -16.10 1.45
C GLU A 43 2.31 -16.74 0.21
N ARG A 44 2.86 -15.93 -0.70
CA ARG A 44 3.49 -16.36 -1.96
C ARG A 44 5.01 -16.38 -1.92
N VAL A 45 5.64 -16.13 -0.77
CA VAL A 45 7.11 -16.11 -0.64
C VAL A 45 7.73 -17.42 -1.14
N GLU A 46 7.12 -18.56 -0.80
CA GLU A 46 7.62 -19.89 -1.21
C GLU A 46 7.48 -20.13 -2.73
N GLN A 47 6.57 -19.42 -3.39
CA GLN A 47 6.34 -19.48 -4.84
C GLN A 47 7.18 -18.45 -5.59
N THR A 48 7.81 -17.51 -4.87
CA THR A 48 8.64 -16.47 -5.45
C THR A 48 10.02 -17.06 -5.73
N PRO A 49 10.57 -16.90 -6.96
CA PRO A 49 11.91 -17.37 -7.27
C PRO A 49 12.96 -16.83 -6.29
N ASP A 50 13.99 -17.64 -6.00
CA ASP A 50 15.12 -17.20 -5.18
C ASP A 50 15.91 -16.06 -5.84
N ALA A 51 15.96 -16.05 -7.17
CA ALA A 51 16.54 -14.95 -7.93
C ALA A 51 15.56 -13.77 -7.96
N LEU A 52 16.04 -12.59 -7.59
CA LEU A 52 15.27 -11.37 -7.70
C LEU A 52 14.97 -11.04 -9.16
N PRO A 53 13.81 -10.41 -9.45
CA PRO A 53 13.50 -9.94 -10.79
C PRO A 53 14.59 -8.98 -11.30
N PRO A 54 15.02 -9.08 -12.57
CA PRO A 54 16.08 -8.22 -13.12
C PRO A 54 15.70 -6.72 -13.17
N ASP A 55 14.40 -6.46 -13.11
CA ASP A 55 13.71 -5.17 -13.16
C ASP A 55 13.34 -4.64 -11.76
N LEU A 56 13.80 -5.30 -10.69
CA LEU A 56 13.74 -4.83 -9.32
C LEU A 56 15.05 -4.12 -8.94
N GLU A 57 14.97 -2.82 -8.73
CA GLU A 57 16.10 -2.02 -8.24
C GLU A 57 16.05 -1.91 -6.71
N ILE A 58 17.20 -2.11 -6.04
CA ILE A 58 17.34 -1.88 -4.60
C ILE A 58 18.36 -0.77 -4.40
N VAL A 59 17.94 0.32 -3.79
CA VAL A 59 18.77 1.49 -3.50
C VAL A 59 18.65 1.85 -2.02
N GLU A 60 19.64 2.55 -1.47
CA GLU A 60 19.65 2.91 -0.05
C GLU A 60 20.13 4.34 0.19
N THR A 61 19.59 4.94 1.25
CA THR A 61 20.03 6.25 1.75
C THR A 61 21.33 6.13 2.54
N ASP A 62 22.03 7.25 2.68
CA ASP A 62 23.27 7.43 3.43
C ASP A 62 23.08 7.55 4.96
N VAL A 63 21.84 7.48 5.45
CA VAL A 63 21.55 7.68 6.88
C VAL A 63 22.07 6.53 7.73
N ALA A 64 22.69 6.87 8.86
CA ALA A 64 23.09 5.87 9.85
C ALA A 64 21.85 5.19 10.45
N ARG A 65 21.90 3.86 10.54
CA ARG A 65 20.81 3.02 11.07
C ARG A 65 21.14 2.37 12.41
N ASP A 66 22.36 2.58 12.91
CA ASP A 66 22.78 2.09 14.23
C ASP A 66 22.06 2.84 15.35
N GLY A 67 21.57 2.11 16.36
CA GLY A 67 20.75 2.68 17.43
C GLY A 67 19.40 3.28 16.99
N ARG A 68 19.02 3.15 15.72
CA ARG A 68 17.75 3.66 15.18
C ARG A 68 16.57 2.87 15.74
N PRO A 69 15.45 3.53 16.12
CA PRO A 69 14.21 2.84 16.45
C PRO A 69 13.76 1.90 15.32
N ARG A 70 13.08 0.82 15.70
CA ARG A 70 12.62 -0.24 14.79
C ARG A 70 11.17 -0.60 15.09
N GLY A 71 10.56 -1.30 14.15
CA GLY A 71 9.20 -1.82 14.28
C GLY A 71 8.16 -0.99 13.54
N SER A 72 6.94 -1.51 13.51
CA SER A 72 5.85 -1.00 12.68
C SER A 72 5.55 0.48 12.94
N ARG A 73 5.46 0.91 14.20
CA ARG A 73 5.17 2.32 14.53
C ARG A 73 6.20 3.29 13.95
N PHE A 74 7.49 2.96 14.05
CA PHE A 74 8.55 3.79 13.46
C PHE A 74 8.43 3.84 11.94
N GLY A 75 8.24 2.68 11.28
CA GLY A 75 8.01 2.61 9.85
C GLY A 75 6.80 3.43 9.39
N THR A 76 5.66 3.29 10.07
CA THR A 76 4.45 4.07 9.82
C THR A 76 4.69 5.57 9.98
N LEU A 77 5.48 6.00 10.96
CA LEU A 77 5.82 7.41 11.13
C LEU A 77 6.67 7.93 9.96
N VAL A 78 7.68 7.17 9.51
CA VAL A 78 8.51 7.57 8.36
C VAL A 78 7.65 7.70 7.10
N HIS A 79 6.78 6.73 6.83
CA HIS A 79 5.84 6.74 5.70
C HIS A 79 4.88 7.93 5.75
N ALA A 80 4.25 8.16 6.91
CA ALA A 80 3.33 9.29 7.09
C ALA A 80 4.00 10.65 6.89
N VAL A 81 5.28 10.79 7.25
CA VAL A 81 6.02 12.03 6.98
C VAL A 81 6.41 12.13 5.51
N LEU A 82 6.86 11.05 4.87
CA LEU A 82 7.20 11.03 3.43
C LEU A 82 6.02 11.36 2.53
N SER A 83 4.81 10.89 2.87
CA SER A 83 3.61 11.17 2.09
C SER A 83 3.23 12.66 2.10
N LEU A 84 3.45 13.33 3.23
CA LEU A 84 3.06 14.73 3.46
C LEU A 84 4.16 15.76 3.12
N ALA A 85 5.43 15.38 3.21
CA ALA A 85 6.54 16.33 3.09
C ALA A 85 6.69 16.86 1.66
N PRO A 86 6.80 18.19 1.45
CA PRO A 86 7.29 18.74 0.20
C PRO A 86 8.64 18.09 -0.20
N PHE A 87 8.89 17.92 -1.50
CA PHE A 87 10.16 17.31 -1.95
C PHE A 87 11.39 18.15 -1.54
N ASP A 88 11.22 19.47 -1.44
CA ASP A 88 12.22 20.44 -0.99
C ASP A 88 12.09 20.79 0.50
N ALA A 89 11.38 19.97 1.28
CA ALA A 89 11.09 20.25 2.68
C ALA A 89 12.39 20.48 3.47
N ARG A 90 12.44 21.62 4.15
CA ARG A 90 13.48 21.93 5.12
C ARG A 90 13.27 21.18 6.42
N ARG A 91 14.33 21.10 7.21
CA ARG A 91 14.34 20.35 8.48
C ARG A 91 13.23 20.78 9.45
N ASP A 92 12.99 22.08 9.59
CA ASP A 92 11.94 22.63 10.46
C ASP A 92 10.53 22.23 10.00
N GLN A 93 10.29 22.14 8.69
CA GLN A 93 9.03 21.67 8.13
C GLN A 93 8.85 20.17 8.40
N LEU A 94 9.91 19.37 8.22
CA LEU A 94 9.87 17.94 8.55
C LEU A 94 9.61 17.70 10.04
N ASP A 95 10.26 18.47 10.92
CA ASP A 95 10.05 18.39 12.36
C ASP A 95 8.59 18.70 12.75
N ALA A 96 7.97 19.71 12.12
CA ALA A 96 6.57 20.06 12.35
C ALA A 96 5.60 18.96 11.88
N ILE A 97 5.81 18.40 10.69
CA ILE A 97 5.00 17.28 10.16
C ILE A 97 5.15 16.05 11.06
N ALA A 98 6.39 15.69 11.41
CA ALA A 98 6.68 14.55 12.26
C ALA A 98 6.10 14.71 13.67
N ALA A 99 6.08 15.93 14.23
CA ALA A 99 5.43 16.20 15.51
C ALA A 99 3.92 15.91 15.46
N GLY A 100 3.23 16.35 14.40
CA GLY A 100 1.81 16.04 14.20
C GLY A 100 1.55 14.54 14.08
N GLN A 101 2.31 13.85 13.24
CA GLN A 101 2.15 12.41 13.01
C GLN A 101 2.53 11.57 14.23
N ALA A 102 3.56 11.97 14.98
CA ALA A 102 3.97 11.28 16.20
C ALA A 102 2.87 11.30 17.27
N LEU A 103 2.12 12.40 17.39
CA LEU A 103 0.97 12.47 18.30
C LEU A 103 -0.14 11.50 17.90
N VAL A 104 -0.48 11.43 16.61
CA VAL A 104 -1.50 10.51 16.09
C VAL A 104 -1.11 9.06 16.31
N LEU A 105 0.16 8.72 16.10
CA LEU A 105 0.68 7.35 16.18
C LEU A 105 1.12 6.93 17.58
N GLY A 106 1.13 7.85 18.56
CA GLY A 106 1.71 7.60 19.87
C GLY A 106 3.21 7.27 19.81
N ALA A 107 3.94 7.91 18.89
CA ALA A 107 5.36 7.71 18.70
C ALA A 107 6.19 8.51 19.74
N THR A 108 7.31 7.93 20.13
CA THR A 108 8.23 8.55 21.08
C THR A 108 9.03 9.69 20.46
N GLU A 109 9.59 10.56 21.29
CA GLU A 109 10.48 11.63 20.83
C GLU A 109 11.76 11.10 20.15
N GLN A 110 12.19 9.89 20.49
CA GLN A 110 13.31 9.22 19.82
C GLN A 110 12.90 8.76 18.40
N GLU A 111 11.73 8.13 18.26
CA GLU A 111 11.18 7.74 16.95
C GLU A 111 10.94 8.96 16.06
N ARG A 112 10.41 10.06 16.62
CA ARG A 112 10.19 11.30 15.89
C ARG A 112 11.47 11.86 15.30
N ARG A 113 12.51 12.04 16.12
CA ARG A 113 13.81 12.58 15.65
C ARG A 113 14.44 11.68 14.58
N ALA A 114 14.45 10.36 14.83
CA ALA A 114 14.97 9.40 13.87
C ALA A 114 14.17 9.37 12.56
N ALA A 115 12.85 9.56 12.60
CA ALA A 115 12.02 9.62 11.40
C ALA A 115 12.34 10.86 10.57
N VAL A 116 12.53 12.02 11.22
CA VAL A 116 12.95 13.24 10.53
C VAL A 116 14.31 13.08 9.85
N ASP A 117 15.28 12.45 10.52
CA ASP A 117 16.60 12.17 9.92
C ASP A 117 16.49 11.24 8.71
N ALA A 118 15.68 10.19 8.83
CA ALA A 118 15.47 9.21 7.77
C ALA A 118 14.75 9.82 6.56
N VAL A 119 13.68 10.59 6.78
CA VAL A 119 12.95 11.32 5.73
C VAL A 119 13.85 12.34 5.04
N ALA A 120 14.62 13.12 5.81
CA ALA A 120 15.55 14.09 5.24
C ALA A 120 16.59 13.42 4.33
N ALA A 121 17.08 12.24 4.68
CA ALA A 121 17.99 11.48 3.84
C ALA A 121 17.31 10.93 2.58
N ALA A 122 16.09 10.40 2.70
CA ALA A 122 15.30 9.95 1.56
C ALA A 122 15.07 11.09 0.56
N LEU A 123 14.63 12.27 1.02
CA LEU A 123 14.36 13.43 0.15
C LEU A 123 15.60 13.93 -0.61
N ARG A 124 16.82 13.74 -0.06
CA ARG A 124 18.08 14.06 -0.75
C ARG A 124 18.49 13.02 -1.80
N HIS A 125 17.89 11.83 -1.78
CA HIS A 125 18.24 10.76 -2.70
C HIS A 125 17.86 11.13 -4.14
N GLY A 126 18.70 10.76 -5.12
CA GLY A 126 18.49 11.09 -6.54
C GLY A 126 17.15 10.60 -7.10
N LEU A 127 16.63 9.49 -6.56
CA LEU A 127 15.29 8.97 -6.88
C LEU A 127 14.17 9.96 -6.51
N MET A 128 14.26 10.60 -5.35
CA MET A 128 13.28 11.60 -4.91
C MET A 128 13.43 12.90 -5.70
N ALA A 129 14.66 13.27 -6.09
CA ALA A 129 14.89 14.39 -6.99
C ALA A 129 14.26 14.15 -8.38
N ALA A 130 14.38 12.94 -8.92
CA ALA A 130 13.73 12.57 -10.18
C ALA A 130 12.20 12.66 -10.06
N ALA A 131 11.62 12.08 -9.00
CA ALA A 131 10.19 12.14 -8.72
C ALA A 131 9.68 13.59 -8.59
N ALA A 132 10.44 14.48 -7.94
CA ALA A 132 10.09 15.89 -7.76
C ALA A 132 9.97 16.66 -9.09
N THR A 133 10.67 16.23 -10.13
CA THR A 133 10.65 16.84 -11.46
C THR A 133 9.69 16.16 -12.45
N SER A 134 9.07 15.04 -12.04
CA SER A 134 8.18 14.28 -12.89
C SER A 134 6.89 15.07 -13.18
N PRO A 135 6.39 15.05 -14.43
CA PRO A 135 5.13 15.69 -14.78
C PRO A 135 3.91 14.98 -14.16
N ASP A 136 4.07 13.73 -13.73
CA ASP A 136 3.02 12.97 -13.05
C ASP A 136 3.63 12.14 -11.92
N CYS A 137 3.47 12.65 -10.71
CA CYS A 137 3.99 12.04 -9.48
C CYS A 137 2.86 11.95 -8.45
N ARG A 138 2.65 10.75 -7.93
CA ARG A 138 1.60 10.43 -6.96
C ARG A 138 2.21 9.73 -5.76
N ARG A 139 1.73 10.04 -4.57
CA ARG A 139 2.11 9.37 -3.31
C ARG A 139 0.90 8.69 -2.71
N GLU A 140 1.13 7.63 -1.92
CA GLU A 140 0.07 6.86 -1.27
C GLU A 140 -1.01 6.40 -2.27
N VAL A 141 -0.55 5.79 -3.36
CA VAL A 141 -1.40 5.43 -4.52
C VAL A 141 -2.16 4.15 -4.22
N PRO A 142 -3.50 4.16 -4.11
CA PRO A 142 -4.28 2.95 -3.97
C PRO A 142 -4.21 2.15 -5.27
N LEU A 143 -3.84 0.88 -5.16
CA LEU A 143 -3.74 -0.06 -6.26
C LEU A 143 -4.69 -1.23 -6.02
N ALA A 144 -5.32 -1.70 -7.09
CA ALA A 144 -6.11 -2.92 -7.10
C ALA A 144 -5.84 -3.68 -8.40
N VAL A 145 -5.68 -5.00 -8.30
CA VAL A 145 -5.50 -5.88 -9.45
C VAL A 145 -6.33 -7.15 -9.27
N VAL A 146 -6.99 -7.61 -10.33
CA VAL A 146 -7.73 -8.86 -10.33
C VAL A 146 -6.77 -9.98 -10.73
N LEU A 147 -6.59 -10.93 -9.82
CA LEU A 147 -5.76 -12.11 -10.01
C LEU A 147 -6.46 -13.14 -10.90
N ASP A 148 -5.69 -14.10 -11.39
CA ASP A 148 -6.15 -15.08 -12.38
C ASP A 148 -7.27 -16.00 -11.82
N ASP A 149 -7.36 -16.16 -10.50
CA ASP A 149 -8.42 -16.87 -9.79
C ASP A 149 -9.65 -16.00 -9.46
N GLY A 150 -9.66 -14.74 -9.91
CA GLY A 150 -10.71 -13.76 -9.64
C GLY A 150 -10.63 -13.08 -8.28
N GLN A 151 -9.60 -13.36 -7.46
CA GLN A 151 -9.34 -12.62 -6.22
C GLN A 151 -8.83 -11.21 -6.53
N ILE A 152 -9.26 -10.22 -5.76
CA ILE A 152 -8.77 -8.84 -5.84
C ILE A 152 -7.59 -8.70 -4.86
N ALA A 153 -6.44 -8.31 -5.39
CA ALA A 153 -5.26 -7.91 -4.63
C ALA A 153 -5.28 -6.38 -4.48
N GLU A 154 -5.31 -5.86 -3.24
CA GLU A 154 -5.37 -4.42 -2.97
C GLU A 154 -4.17 -3.95 -2.16
N GLY A 155 -3.62 -2.77 -2.47
CA GLY A 155 -2.48 -2.22 -1.74
C GLY A 155 -2.34 -0.73 -1.92
N ILE A 156 -1.33 -0.15 -1.26
CA ILE A 156 -1.00 1.26 -1.38
C ILE A 156 0.49 1.33 -1.72
N ALA A 157 0.81 1.88 -2.89
CA ALA A 157 2.19 2.16 -3.28
C ALA A 157 2.61 3.52 -2.76
N ASP A 158 3.75 3.60 -2.08
CA ASP A 158 4.18 4.84 -1.41
C ASP A 158 4.42 5.98 -2.39
N LEU A 159 5.02 5.68 -3.55
CA LEU A 159 5.34 6.65 -4.59
C LEU A 159 5.28 6.00 -5.97
N VAL A 160 4.58 6.65 -6.89
CA VAL A 160 4.53 6.28 -8.31
C VAL A 160 4.73 7.54 -9.15
N PHE A 161 5.67 7.51 -10.09
CA PHE A 161 5.91 8.67 -10.96
C PHE A 161 6.31 8.29 -12.38
N TRP A 162 6.04 9.20 -13.33
CA TRP A 162 6.37 9.03 -14.74
C TRP A 162 7.82 9.46 -15.04
N GLU A 163 8.60 8.58 -15.69
CA GLU A 163 9.99 8.85 -16.09
C GLU A 163 10.12 9.34 -17.55
N GLY A 164 9.01 9.65 -18.22
CA GLY A 164 9.01 10.10 -19.63
C GLY A 164 8.70 9.00 -20.64
N ALA A 165 9.05 7.75 -20.33
CA ALA A 165 8.78 6.59 -21.20
C ALA A 165 8.16 5.39 -20.47
N ARG A 166 8.21 5.37 -19.14
CA ARG A 166 7.73 4.29 -18.28
C ARG A 166 7.37 4.84 -16.91
N TRP A 167 6.55 4.10 -16.18
CA TRP A 167 6.28 4.38 -14.78
C TRP A 167 7.37 3.82 -13.89
N ARG A 168 7.60 4.47 -12.75
CA ARG A 168 8.35 3.90 -11.64
C ARG A 168 7.47 3.82 -10.42
N VAL A 169 7.47 2.65 -9.77
CA VAL A 169 6.90 2.45 -8.43
C VAL A 169 8.01 2.28 -7.41
N VAL A 170 7.91 3.01 -6.30
CA VAL A 170 8.88 3.01 -5.22
C VAL A 170 8.19 2.62 -3.91
N ASP A 171 8.81 1.70 -3.18
CA ASP A 171 8.37 1.23 -1.87
C ASP A 171 9.50 1.48 -0.85
N PHE A 172 9.19 2.25 0.20
CA PHE A 172 10.13 2.71 1.21
C PHE A 172 10.24 1.68 2.34
N LYS A 173 11.46 1.22 2.61
CA LYS A 173 11.74 0.26 3.70
C LYS A 173 12.59 0.89 4.78
N THR A 174 12.07 0.86 6.01
CA THR A 174 12.78 1.35 7.21
C THR A 174 13.58 0.27 7.92
N ASP A 175 13.54 -0.96 7.40
CA ASP A 175 14.21 -2.13 7.95
C ASP A 175 15.73 -1.91 7.92
N ALA A 176 16.39 -2.18 9.05
CA ALA A 176 17.85 -2.09 9.07
C ALA A 176 18.52 -3.31 8.43
N GLU A 177 17.79 -4.39 8.15
CA GLU A 177 18.23 -5.46 7.27
C GLU A 177 17.03 -5.88 6.43
N LEU A 178 17.18 -5.98 5.12
CA LEU A 178 16.12 -6.46 4.23
C LEU A 178 16.11 -7.99 4.26
N THR A 179 15.53 -8.57 5.30
CA THR A 179 15.56 -10.02 5.53
C THR A 179 14.54 -10.79 4.68
N ASP A 180 13.52 -10.13 4.14
CA ASP A 180 12.44 -10.74 3.36
C ASP A 180 12.36 -10.19 1.92
N LEU A 181 13.51 -10.21 1.22
CA LEU A 181 13.61 -9.70 -0.15
C LEU A 181 12.64 -10.39 -1.12
N ARG A 182 12.33 -11.67 -0.91
CA ARG A 182 11.35 -12.39 -1.73
C ARG A 182 9.93 -11.87 -1.51
N ALA A 183 9.51 -11.60 -0.27
CA ALA A 183 8.20 -10.97 -0.04
C ALA A 183 8.14 -9.59 -0.68
N TYR A 184 9.20 -8.78 -0.57
CA TYR A 184 9.20 -7.47 -1.22
C TYR A 184 9.15 -7.56 -2.75
N ALA A 185 9.86 -8.52 -3.35
CA ALA A 185 9.76 -8.78 -4.78
C ALA A 185 8.34 -9.21 -5.19
N ALA A 186 7.68 -10.08 -4.42
CA ALA A 186 6.31 -10.51 -4.68
C ALA A 186 5.31 -9.35 -4.55
N GLN A 187 5.48 -8.48 -3.54
CA GLN A 187 4.68 -7.27 -3.36
C GLN A 187 4.85 -6.32 -4.54
N LEU A 188 6.09 -6.02 -4.94
CA LEU A 188 6.37 -5.11 -6.04
C LEU A 188 5.92 -5.66 -7.39
N ALA A 189 5.97 -6.97 -7.60
CA ALA A 189 5.40 -7.60 -8.79
C ALA A 189 3.88 -7.34 -8.91
N LEU A 190 3.15 -7.37 -7.79
CA LEU A 190 1.72 -7.03 -7.77
C LEU A 190 1.48 -5.53 -8.01
N TYR A 191 2.33 -4.64 -7.48
CA TYR A 191 2.24 -3.21 -7.76
C TYR A 191 2.49 -2.91 -9.24
N ARG A 192 3.53 -3.50 -9.82
CA ARG A 192 3.82 -3.40 -11.25
C ARG A 192 2.64 -3.83 -12.09
N ARG A 193 2.14 -5.05 -11.86
CA ARG A 193 0.98 -5.59 -12.60
C ARG A 193 -0.22 -4.65 -12.52
N ALA A 194 -0.55 -4.12 -11.34
CA ALA A 194 -1.66 -3.18 -11.16
C ALA A 194 -1.49 -1.90 -11.99
N ILE A 195 -0.27 -1.34 -12.05
CA ILE A 195 0.02 -0.11 -12.80
C ILE A 195 0.08 -0.40 -14.31
N GLU A 196 0.71 -1.49 -14.73
CA GLU A 196 0.80 -1.94 -16.13
C GLU A 196 -0.61 -2.18 -16.70
N GLU A 197 -1.49 -2.88 -15.97
CA GLU A 197 -2.88 -3.11 -16.40
C GLU A 197 -3.70 -1.81 -16.46
N ALA A 198 -3.46 -0.87 -15.54
CA ALA A 198 -4.21 0.39 -15.48
C ALA A 198 -3.76 1.41 -16.55
N THR A 199 -2.49 1.39 -16.95
CA THR A 199 -1.88 2.42 -17.81
C THR A 199 -1.56 1.91 -19.22
N GLY A 200 -1.28 0.61 -19.37
CA GLY A 200 -0.77 0.03 -20.60
C GLY A 200 0.72 0.29 -20.86
N ASP A 201 1.41 0.91 -19.89
CA ASP A 201 2.83 1.30 -20.00
C ASP A 201 3.72 0.39 -19.15
N ASP A 202 4.99 0.28 -19.52
CA ASP A 202 6.00 -0.44 -18.74
C ASP A 202 6.22 0.21 -17.36
N VAL A 203 6.50 -0.62 -16.35
CA VAL A 203 6.83 -0.18 -14.99
C VAL A 203 8.24 -0.61 -14.62
N VAL A 204 8.93 0.15 -13.77
CA VAL A 204 10.10 -0.29 -13.01
C VAL A 204 9.79 -0.25 -11.52
N ALA A 205 10.17 -1.29 -10.79
CA ALA A 205 9.99 -1.36 -9.36
C ALA A 205 11.28 -1.03 -8.62
N THR A 206 11.17 -0.28 -7.53
CA THR A 206 12.31 0.11 -6.70
C THR A 206 12.00 -0.03 -5.22
N LEU A 207 12.87 -0.70 -4.48
CA LEU A 207 12.93 -0.62 -3.03
C LEU A 207 13.91 0.47 -2.66
N LEU A 208 13.44 1.53 -2.00
CA LEU A 208 14.31 2.53 -1.38
C LEU A 208 14.40 2.21 0.11
N ARG A 209 15.58 1.77 0.54
CA ARG A 209 15.88 1.56 1.95
C ARG A 209 16.21 2.90 2.60
N VAL A 210 15.28 3.37 3.42
CA VAL A 210 15.32 4.66 4.13
C VAL A 210 16.01 4.53 5.48
#